data_AF-A0A2S4VXS1-F1
#
_entry.id   AF-A0A2S4VXS1-F1
#
_cell.length_a   1.000
_cell.length_b   1.000
_cell.length_c   1.000
_cell.angle_alpha   90.00
_cell.angle_beta   90.00
_cell.angle_gamma   90.00
#
_symmetry.space_group_name_H-M   'P 1'
#
loop_
_entity.id
_entity.type
_entity.pdbx_description
1 polymer ?
#
loop_
_entity_poly.entity_id
_entity_poly.type
_entity_poly.pdbx_seq_one_letter_code
_entity_poly.pdbx_strand_id
1 'polypeptide(L)'
;MENGNRSTNGLEKVSAQYQEILQVKFKYIGSEISEYVGQPESNKGRRAIPLYVDRLRTIYLPVLRDSISRLNDLAFLEADQTEDPSYLFQLTLGALLETEQTIHQMRTLMHSLWSNDGLESKKGQDLIAMRGQCTEQRMNLLWKDLDATFATYNKSFPVCGRFKKVDDDGTIIIQQSRKNSIQATDRSKECINGFINWLDRSDFRILQDFWRTWVPEISEGLEILQNFYHEATDHFKSRFRQSYADCIVVVKLCRLFMKKLSDPNNVELVECQ
;
A
#
# COMPACT_ATOMS: atom_id res chain seq x y z
N MET A 1 44.86 20.98 -34.52
CA MET A 1 44.28 20.44 -33.27
C MET A 1 42.91 21.06 -33.07
N GLU A 2 41.89 20.60 -33.81
CA GLU A 2 40.51 21.06 -33.68
C GLU A 2 39.61 19.87 -34.02
N ASN A 3 39.20 19.09 -33.01
CA ASN A 3 38.12 18.10 -33.16
C ASN A 3 37.51 17.59 -31.84
N GLY A 4 37.94 18.10 -30.67
CA GLY A 4 37.41 17.64 -29.37
C GLY A 4 36.02 18.17 -29.00
N ASN A 5 35.64 19.37 -29.45
CA ASN A 5 34.43 20.05 -28.96
C ASN A 5 33.12 19.68 -29.69
N ARG A 6 33.16 19.00 -30.83
CA ARG A 6 31.93 18.60 -31.55
C ARG A 6 31.33 17.29 -31.02
N SER A 7 32.15 16.40 -30.48
CA SER A 7 31.70 15.09 -29.99
C SER A 7 30.98 15.19 -28.63
N THR A 8 31.46 16.05 -27.74
CA THR A 8 30.86 16.28 -26.42
C THR A 8 29.49 16.95 -26.52
N ASN A 9 29.37 17.99 -27.35
CA ASN A 9 28.09 18.68 -27.60
C ASN A 9 27.00 17.78 -28.21
N GLY A 10 27.37 16.75 -28.98
CA GLY A 10 26.42 15.78 -29.54
C GLY A 10 25.85 14.84 -28.47
N LEU A 11 26.72 14.28 -27.62
CA LEU A 11 26.34 13.38 -26.54
C LEU A 11 25.47 14.08 -25.47
N GLU A 12 25.77 15.35 -25.20
CA GLU A 12 24.99 16.17 -24.26
C GLU A 12 23.56 16.42 -24.75
N LYS A 13 23.37 16.72 -26.04
CA LYS A 13 22.02 16.90 -26.62
C LYS A 13 21.21 15.61 -26.58
N VAL A 14 21.83 14.47 -26.84
CA VAL A 14 21.16 13.15 -26.79
C VAL A 14 20.76 12.80 -25.35
N SER A 15 21.62 13.05 -24.37
CA SER A 15 21.31 12.82 -22.96
C SER A 15 20.15 13.70 -22.46
N ALA A 16 20.10 14.97 -22.90
CA ALA A 16 18.98 15.85 -22.60
C ALA A 16 17.65 15.36 -23.21
N GLN A 17 17.68 14.80 -24.42
CA GLN A 17 16.49 14.19 -25.05
C GLN A 17 16.02 12.95 -24.28
N TYR A 18 16.94 12.09 -23.86
CA TYR A 18 16.61 10.92 -23.03
C TYR A 18 15.96 11.33 -21.71
N GLN A 19 16.53 12.34 -21.04
CA GLN A 19 15.97 12.91 -19.82
C GLN A 19 14.53 13.42 -20.04
N GLU A 20 14.29 14.16 -21.12
CA GLU A 20 12.97 14.72 -21.43
C GLU A 20 11.92 13.61 -21.67
N ILE A 21 12.26 12.62 -22.50
CA ILE A 21 11.36 11.48 -22.80
C ILE A 21 10.98 10.73 -21.52
N LEU A 22 11.97 10.40 -20.69
CA LEU A 22 11.74 9.69 -19.43
C LEU A 22 10.91 10.54 -18.47
N GLN A 23 11.18 11.84 -18.38
CA GLN A 23 10.41 12.76 -17.53
C GLN A 23 8.94 12.85 -17.96
N VAL A 24 8.67 12.95 -19.26
CA VAL A 24 7.29 12.91 -19.78
C VAL A 24 6.61 11.61 -19.37
N LYS A 25 7.31 10.48 -19.43
CA LYS A 25 6.76 9.18 -19.07
C LYS A 25 6.49 9.03 -17.57
N PHE A 26 7.38 9.50 -16.70
CA PHE A 26 7.14 9.56 -15.25
C PHE A 26 5.90 10.40 -14.91
N LYS A 27 5.72 11.53 -15.59
CA LYS A 27 4.54 12.39 -15.40
C LYS A 27 3.27 11.68 -15.83
N TYR A 28 3.30 11.01 -16.98
CA TYR A 28 2.17 10.26 -17.50
C TYR A 28 1.71 9.17 -16.52
N ILE A 29 2.62 8.29 -16.08
CA ILE A 29 2.29 7.23 -15.12
C ILE A 29 1.77 7.82 -13.81
N GLY A 30 2.41 8.89 -13.32
CA GLY A 30 1.94 9.61 -12.13
C GLY A 30 0.49 10.09 -12.28
N SER A 31 0.16 10.73 -13.41
CA SER A 31 -1.21 11.21 -13.67
C SER A 31 -2.23 10.07 -13.75
N GLU A 32 -1.88 8.93 -14.35
CA GLU A 32 -2.78 7.77 -14.39
C GLU A 32 -3.07 7.23 -12.98
N ILE A 33 -2.04 7.11 -12.13
CA ILE A 33 -2.22 6.64 -10.75
C ILE A 33 -3.09 7.63 -9.95
N SER A 34 -2.88 8.94 -10.12
CA SER A 34 -3.70 9.97 -9.45
C SER A 34 -5.18 9.84 -9.80
N GLU A 35 -5.52 9.47 -11.04
CA GLU A 35 -6.92 9.21 -11.43
C GLU A 35 -7.52 8.04 -10.64
N TYR A 36 -6.72 7.04 -10.26
CA TYR A 36 -7.18 5.85 -9.54
C TYR A 36 -7.45 6.17 -8.07
N VAL A 37 -6.61 7.01 -7.46
CA VAL A 37 -6.81 7.51 -6.10
C VAL A 37 -8.09 8.31 -5.96
N GLY A 38 -8.50 9.03 -7.01
CA GLY A 38 -9.71 9.85 -7.04
C GLY A 38 -11.02 9.06 -7.14
N GLN A 39 -11.00 7.74 -7.33
CA GLN A 39 -12.21 6.95 -7.51
C GLN A 39 -12.88 6.64 -6.16
N PRO A 40 -14.21 6.83 -6.03
CA PRO A 40 -14.92 6.56 -4.79
C PRO A 40 -14.91 5.07 -4.45
N GLU A 41 -14.70 4.76 -3.18
CA GLU A 41 -14.77 3.39 -2.67
C GLU A 41 -16.18 2.83 -2.87
N SER A 42 -16.27 1.61 -3.39
CA SER A 42 -17.55 0.94 -3.48
C SER A 42 -17.92 0.38 -2.11
N ASN A 43 -18.77 1.09 -1.37
CA ASN A 43 -19.35 0.65 -0.07
C ASN A 43 -20.26 -0.61 -0.16
N LYS A 44 -20.16 -1.42 -1.23
CA LYS A 44 -21.12 -2.48 -1.56
C LYS A 44 -20.80 -3.88 -1.01
N GLY A 45 -19.85 -4.04 -0.09
CA GLY A 45 -19.59 -5.34 0.53
C GLY A 45 -19.35 -6.47 -0.49
N ARG A 46 -18.52 -6.18 -1.51
CA ARG A 46 -18.31 -7.10 -2.64
C ARG A 46 -17.46 -8.30 -2.22
N ARG A 47 -17.76 -9.46 -2.81
CA ARG A 47 -16.92 -10.66 -2.64
C ARG A 47 -15.79 -10.63 -3.65
N ALA A 48 -14.57 -10.83 -3.17
CA ALA A 48 -13.41 -11.00 -4.04
C ALA A 48 -13.40 -12.42 -4.61
N ILE A 49 -13.16 -12.55 -5.92
CA ILE A 49 -13.06 -13.85 -6.59
C ILE A 49 -11.67 -14.43 -6.30
N PRO A 50 -11.57 -15.65 -5.70
CA PRO A 50 -10.29 -16.20 -5.24
C PRO A 50 -9.21 -16.30 -6.32
N LEU A 51 -9.58 -16.66 -7.55
CA LEU A 51 -8.63 -16.75 -8.68
C LEU A 51 -7.94 -15.40 -8.95
N TYR A 52 -8.67 -14.29 -8.92
CA TYR A 52 -8.11 -12.97 -9.21
C TYR A 52 -7.32 -12.43 -8.01
N VAL A 53 -7.73 -12.77 -6.79
CA VAL A 53 -6.95 -12.50 -5.57
C VAL A 53 -5.59 -13.22 -5.62
N ASP A 54 -5.58 -14.49 -6.02
CA ASP A 54 -4.35 -15.26 -6.14
C ASP A 54 -3.42 -14.69 -7.21
N ARG A 55 -3.93 -14.33 -8.39
CA ARG A 55 -3.15 -13.64 -9.44
C ARG A 55 -2.60 -12.30 -8.97
N LEU A 56 -3.39 -11.51 -8.24
CA LEU A 56 -2.93 -10.26 -7.66
C LEU A 56 -1.72 -10.49 -6.73
N ARG A 57 -1.84 -11.46 -5.82
CA ARG A 57 -0.80 -11.81 -4.84
C ARG A 57 0.47 -12.38 -5.49
N THR A 58 0.33 -13.28 -6.45
CA THR A 58 1.44 -14.10 -6.95
C THR A 58 2.11 -13.57 -8.21
N ILE A 59 1.41 -12.73 -8.99
CA ILE A 59 1.90 -12.22 -10.27
C ILE A 59 2.09 -10.71 -10.19
N TYR A 60 0.99 -9.97 -10.01
CA TYR A 60 1.03 -8.52 -10.25
C TYR A 60 1.76 -7.74 -9.16
N LEU A 61 1.51 -8.03 -7.88
CA LEU A 61 2.17 -7.34 -6.77
C LEU A 61 3.69 -7.60 -6.75
N PRO A 62 4.19 -8.84 -6.90
CA PRO A 62 5.63 -9.10 -7.01
C PRO A 62 6.29 -8.38 -8.18
N VAL A 63 5.69 -8.44 -9.37
CA VAL A 63 6.21 -7.73 -10.55
C VAL A 63 6.28 -6.24 -10.29
N LEU A 64 5.21 -5.63 -9.77
CA LEU A 64 5.18 -4.19 -9.45
C LEU A 64 6.29 -3.80 -8.47
N ARG A 65 6.48 -4.57 -7.39
CA ARG A 65 7.55 -4.34 -6.41
C ARG A 65 8.93 -4.34 -7.06
N ASP A 66 9.19 -5.34 -7.90
CA ASP A 66 10.49 -5.53 -8.53
C ASP A 66 10.73 -4.46 -9.61
N SER A 67 9.70 -4.10 -10.38
CA SER A 67 9.76 -3.01 -11.36
C SER A 67 10.02 -1.65 -10.71
N ILE A 68 9.39 -1.33 -9.58
CA ILE A 68 9.61 -0.07 -8.85
C ILE A 68 11.04 0.02 -8.30
N SER A 69 11.57 -1.09 -7.77
CA SER A 69 12.96 -1.15 -7.29
C SER A 69 13.93 -0.93 -8.46
N ARG A 70 13.77 -1.71 -9.53
CA ARG A 70 14.60 -1.61 -10.73
C ARG A 70 14.52 -0.22 -11.37
N LEU A 71 13.34 0.41 -11.37
CA LEU A 71 13.15 1.76 -11.88
C LEU A 71 13.93 2.80 -11.07
N ASN A 72 13.93 2.69 -9.73
CA ASN A 72 14.74 3.57 -8.90
C ASN A 72 16.23 3.43 -9.22
N ASP A 73 16.69 2.19 -9.34
CA ASP A 73 18.10 1.88 -9.59
C ASP A 73 18.58 2.42 -10.94
N LEU A 74 17.77 2.23 -11.99
CA LEU A 74 18.10 2.69 -13.34
C LEU A 74 17.96 4.21 -13.51
N ALA A 75 16.96 4.83 -12.88
CA ALA A 75 16.66 6.24 -13.11
C ALA A 75 17.43 7.22 -12.21
N PHE A 76 17.84 6.80 -11.01
CA PHE A 76 18.37 7.72 -9.98
C PHE A 76 19.76 7.35 -9.44
N LEU A 77 20.13 6.07 -9.44
CA LEU A 77 21.46 5.66 -8.96
C LEU A 77 22.52 5.91 -10.04
N GLU A 78 23.76 6.14 -9.60
CA GLU A 78 24.88 6.41 -10.49
C GLU A 78 25.24 5.19 -11.34
N ALA A 79 25.63 5.46 -12.59
CA ALA A 79 26.26 4.47 -13.45
C ALA A 79 27.74 4.36 -13.14
N ASP A 80 28.30 3.18 -13.36
CA ASP A 80 29.71 3.12 -13.73
C ASP A 80 29.90 3.94 -15.01
N GLN A 81 30.92 4.81 -15.05
CA GLN A 81 31.18 5.74 -16.16
C GLN A 81 31.38 5.05 -17.53
N THR A 82 31.41 3.73 -17.55
CA THR A 82 31.62 2.87 -18.72
C THR A 82 30.32 2.48 -19.45
N GLU A 83 29.14 2.74 -18.88
CA GLU A 83 27.88 2.32 -19.50
C GLU A 83 27.42 3.27 -20.62
N ASP A 84 27.01 2.71 -21.76
CA ASP A 84 26.47 3.46 -22.89
C ASP A 84 25.14 4.17 -22.50
N PRO A 85 25.04 5.51 -22.64
CA PRO A 85 23.82 6.24 -22.35
C PRO A 85 22.60 5.74 -23.13
N SER A 86 22.78 5.25 -24.36
CA SER A 86 21.66 4.72 -25.15
C SER A 86 21.10 3.43 -24.57
N TYR A 87 21.98 2.53 -24.15
CA TYR A 87 21.62 1.29 -23.47
C TYR A 87 20.87 1.56 -22.15
N LEU A 88 21.39 2.48 -21.33
CA LEU A 88 20.75 2.87 -20.07
C LEU A 88 19.38 3.52 -20.27
N PHE A 89 19.24 4.35 -21.30
CA PHE A 89 17.95 4.93 -21.66
C PHE A 89 16.94 3.85 -22.01
N GLN A 90 17.32 2.87 -22.85
CA GLN A 90 16.45 1.76 -23.22
C GLN A 90 16.04 0.91 -22.02
N LEU A 91 16.97 0.61 -21.10
CA LEU A 91 16.67 -0.13 -19.87
C LEU A 91 15.68 0.63 -18.98
N THR A 92 15.90 1.94 -18.80
CA THR A 92 15.07 2.79 -17.95
C THR A 92 13.68 2.95 -18.54
N LEU A 93 13.58 3.20 -19.85
CA LEU A 93 12.31 3.27 -20.56
C LEU A 93 11.57 1.92 -20.52
N GLY A 94 12.28 0.81 -20.70
CA GLY A 94 11.70 -0.53 -20.57
C GLY A 94 11.11 -0.78 -19.18
N ALA A 95 11.83 -0.40 -18.12
CA ALA A 95 11.32 -0.52 -16.75
C ALA A 95 10.08 0.37 -16.49
N LEU A 96 10.04 1.57 -17.08
CA LEU A 96 8.85 2.44 -17.01
C LEU A 96 7.64 1.82 -17.70
N LEU A 97 7.83 1.28 -18.91
CA LEU A 97 6.76 0.63 -19.68
C LEU A 97 6.24 -0.63 -18.98
N GLU A 98 7.14 -1.42 -18.38
CA GLU A 98 6.77 -2.60 -17.59
C GLU A 98 5.95 -2.22 -16.34
N THR A 99 6.36 -1.15 -15.66
CA THR A 99 5.65 -0.61 -14.48
C THR A 99 4.26 -0.12 -14.86
N GLU A 100 4.14 0.68 -15.92
CA GLU A 100 2.86 1.16 -16.47
C GLU A 100 1.95 0.00 -16.85
N GLN A 101 2.48 -0.97 -17.60
CA GLN A 101 1.70 -2.14 -18.03
C GLN A 101 1.17 -2.91 -16.82
N THR A 102 1.99 -3.11 -15.80
CA THR A 102 1.59 -3.81 -14.57
C THR A 102 0.48 -3.05 -13.84
N ILE A 103 0.62 -1.73 -13.70
CA ILE A 103 -0.40 -0.85 -13.11
C ILE A 103 -1.73 -0.95 -13.89
N HIS A 104 -1.67 -0.91 -15.22
CA HIS A 104 -2.86 -1.01 -16.06
C HIS A 104 -3.53 -2.38 -15.91
N GLN A 105 -2.76 -3.46 -15.93
CA GLN A 105 -3.27 -4.82 -15.76
C GLN A 105 -3.89 -5.01 -14.37
N MET A 106 -3.31 -4.43 -13.32
CA MET A 106 -3.88 -4.44 -11.97
C MET A 106 -5.22 -3.71 -11.94
N ARG A 107 -5.34 -2.54 -12.59
CA ARG A 107 -6.61 -1.82 -12.70
C ARG A 107 -7.67 -2.65 -13.44
N THR A 108 -7.31 -3.25 -14.57
CA THR A 108 -8.23 -4.14 -15.31
C THR A 108 -8.67 -5.32 -14.45
N LEU A 109 -7.74 -5.93 -13.72
CA LEU A 109 -8.02 -7.00 -12.78
C LEU A 109 -9.01 -6.55 -11.72
N MET A 110 -8.89 -5.34 -11.16
CA MET A 110 -9.82 -4.82 -10.16
C MET A 110 -11.28 -4.80 -10.64
N HIS A 111 -11.53 -4.49 -11.91
CA HIS A 111 -12.89 -4.54 -12.44
C HIS A 111 -13.48 -5.96 -12.45
N SER A 112 -12.61 -6.96 -12.63
CA SER A 112 -12.99 -8.38 -12.66
C SER A 112 -12.90 -9.06 -11.30
N LEU A 113 -12.18 -8.46 -10.35
CA LEU A 113 -11.87 -9.05 -9.04
C LEU A 113 -13.11 -9.23 -8.17
N TRP A 114 -14.15 -8.45 -8.43
CA TRP A 114 -15.38 -8.43 -7.64
C TRP A 114 -16.49 -9.24 -8.29
N SER A 115 -17.11 -10.14 -7.54
CA SER A 115 -18.38 -10.76 -7.96
C SER A 115 -19.56 -9.85 -7.63
N ASN A 116 -20.48 -9.71 -8.58
CA ASN A 116 -21.76 -9.01 -8.39
C ASN A 116 -22.80 -9.87 -7.63
N ASP A 117 -22.54 -11.16 -7.43
CA ASP A 117 -23.46 -12.11 -6.79
C ASP A 117 -23.59 -11.88 -5.28
N GLY A 118 -22.75 -11.02 -4.69
CA GLY A 118 -22.79 -10.65 -3.27
C GLY A 118 -23.97 -9.75 -2.89
N LEU A 119 -24.70 -9.17 -3.84
CA LEU A 119 -25.82 -8.25 -3.58
C LEU A 119 -27.03 -8.91 -2.89
N GLU A 120 -27.19 -10.24 -3.00
CA GLU A 120 -28.32 -10.98 -2.40
C GLU A 120 -27.94 -11.79 -1.15
N SER A 121 -26.68 -11.71 -0.70
CA SER A 121 -26.27 -12.41 0.52
C SER A 121 -26.92 -11.77 1.74
N LYS A 122 -27.87 -12.51 2.33
CA LYS A 122 -28.53 -12.25 3.63
C LYS A 122 -27.59 -11.54 4.61
N LYS A 123 -28.16 -10.60 5.39
CA LYS A 123 -27.57 -9.74 6.44
C LYS A 123 -26.75 -10.44 7.56
N GLY A 124 -26.23 -11.64 7.36
CA GLY A 124 -25.36 -12.36 8.30
C GLY A 124 -23.91 -12.33 7.83
N GLN A 125 -23.04 -11.76 8.66
CA GLN A 125 -21.61 -12.08 8.85
C GLN A 125 -20.95 -12.91 7.74
N ASP A 126 -20.78 -12.34 6.55
CA ASP A 126 -20.05 -12.97 5.47
C ASP A 126 -18.58 -12.55 5.52
N LEU A 127 -17.73 -13.45 6.01
CA LEU A 127 -16.28 -13.24 6.09
C LEU A 127 -15.65 -12.99 4.73
N ILE A 128 -16.22 -13.55 3.66
CA ILE A 128 -15.74 -13.37 2.30
C ILE A 128 -16.04 -11.94 1.82
N ALA A 129 -17.23 -11.41 2.14
CA ALA A 129 -17.58 -10.02 1.86
C ALA A 129 -16.74 -9.04 2.69
N MET A 130 -16.52 -9.32 3.97
CA MET A 130 -15.62 -8.54 4.83
C MET A 130 -14.20 -8.52 4.26
N ARG A 131 -13.65 -9.70 3.91
CA ARG A 131 -12.32 -9.80 3.29
C ARG A 131 -12.26 -9.06 1.97
N GLY A 132 -13.31 -9.12 1.15
CA GLY A 132 -13.40 -8.35 -0.10
C GLY A 132 -13.31 -6.84 0.15
N GLN A 133 -14.09 -6.31 1.11
CA GLN A 133 -14.03 -4.90 1.50
C GLN A 133 -12.63 -4.48 2.00
N CYS A 134 -12.01 -5.29 2.87
CA CYS A 134 -10.65 -5.02 3.34
C CYS A 134 -9.62 -5.07 2.19
N THR A 135 -9.81 -5.96 1.22
CA THR A 135 -8.96 -6.04 0.02
C THR A 135 -9.06 -4.75 -0.79
N GLU A 136 -10.27 -4.22 -0.97
CA GLU A 136 -10.52 -2.97 -1.69
C GLU A 136 -9.84 -1.79 -0.99
N GLN A 137 -10.01 -1.66 0.33
CA GLN A 137 -9.35 -0.61 1.12
C GLN A 137 -7.82 -0.67 1.01
N ARG A 138 -7.23 -1.88 1.07
CA ARG A 138 -5.78 -2.05 0.91
C ARG A 138 -5.30 -1.73 -0.48
N MET A 139 -6.10 -2.03 -1.50
CA MET A 139 -5.81 -1.61 -2.87
C MET A 139 -5.80 -0.08 -3.00
N ASN A 140 -6.75 0.61 -2.38
CA ASN A 140 -6.77 2.07 -2.37
C ASN A 140 -5.58 2.68 -1.63
N LEU A 141 -5.14 2.04 -0.54
CA LEU A 141 -3.90 2.43 0.15
C LEU A 141 -2.67 2.24 -0.75
N LEU A 142 -2.61 1.14 -1.50
CA LEU A 142 -1.54 0.93 -2.48
C LEU A 142 -1.54 2.01 -3.56
N TRP A 143 -2.70 2.38 -4.11
CA TRP A 143 -2.77 3.47 -5.11
C TRP A 143 -2.27 4.80 -4.55
N LYS A 144 -2.62 5.14 -3.32
CA LYS A 144 -2.14 6.35 -2.63
C LYS A 144 -0.63 6.33 -2.42
N ASP A 145 -0.07 5.16 -2.07
CA ASP A 145 1.37 5.00 -1.89
C ASP A 145 2.13 5.11 -3.22
N LEU A 146 1.61 4.50 -4.29
CA LEU A 146 2.17 4.63 -5.63
C LEU A 146 2.11 6.08 -6.14
N ASP A 147 1.00 6.78 -5.89
CA ASP A 147 0.85 8.20 -6.23
C ASP A 147 1.93 9.05 -5.55
N ALA A 148 2.13 8.84 -4.24
CA ALA A 148 3.17 9.52 -3.49
C ALA A 148 4.60 9.19 -3.98
N THR A 149 4.83 7.92 -4.37
CA THR A 149 6.10 7.46 -4.93
C THR A 149 6.40 8.13 -6.26
N PHE A 150 5.45 8.12 -7.20
CA PHE A 150 5.61 8.77 -8.49
C PHE A 150 5.63 10.30 -8.39
N ALA A 151 4.96 10.91 -7.42
CA ALA A 151 5.11 12.32 -7.12
C ALA A 151 6.54 12.65 -6.66
N THR A 152 7.16 11.78 -5.88
CA THR A 152 8.57 11.91 -5.45
C THR A 152 9.52 11.74 -6.63
N TYR A 153 9.29 10.75 -7.50
CA TYR A 153 10.07 10.56 -8.71
C TYR A 153 9.96 11.76 -9.66
N ASN A 154 8.75 12.27 -9.89
CA ASN A 154 8.52 13.45 -10.73
C ASN A 154 9.23 14.71 -10.24
N LYS A 155 9.38 14.86 -8.91
CA LYS A 155 10.15 15.96 -8.30
C LYS A 155 11.67 15.72 -8.36
N SER A 156 12.09 14.48 -8.15
CA SER A 156 13.52 14.13 -8.00
C SER A 156 14.21 13.92 -9.34
N PHE A 157 13.52 13.36 -10.34
CA PHE A 157 14.12 12.97 -11.62
C PHE A 157 14.70 14.16 -12.39
N PRO A 158 14.04 15.34 -12.46
CA PRO A 158 14.63 16.54 -13.07
C PRO A 158 15.84 17.10 -12.31
N VAL A 159 16.06 16.66 -11.06
CA VAL A 159 17.11 17.16 -10.17
C VAL A 159 18.32 16.24 -10.14
N CYS A 160 18.09 14.93 -10.02
CA CYS A 160 19.11 13.92 -9.80
C CYS A 160 18.98 12.69 -10.73
N GLY A 161 18.12 12.78 -11.75
CA GLY A 161 17.98 11.75 -12.75
C GLY A 161 19.31 11.51 -13.47
N ARG A 162 19.55 10.25 -13.83
CA ARG A 162 20.84 9.75 -14.31
C ARG A 162 21.39 10.46 -15.56
N PHE A 163 20.52 11.04 -16.39
CA PHE A 163 20.91 11.76 -17.62
C PHE A 163 21.10 13.27 -17.41
N LYS A 164 20.92 13.76 -16.18
CA LYS A 164 21.12 15.18 -15.87
C LYS A 164 22.59 15.51 -15.68
N LYS A 165 23.03 16.59 -16.30
CA LYS A 165 24.35 17.20 -16.03
C LYS A 165 24.36 17.78 -14.61
N VAL A 166 25.38 17.42 -13.84
CA VAL A 166 25.61 17.97 -12.50
C VAL A 166 26.60 19.12 -12.63
N ASP A 167 26.18 20.32 -12.24
CA ASP A 167 27.12 21.40 -11.95
C ASP A 167 27.62 21.21 -10.51
N ASP A 168 28.92 21.37 -10.28
CA ASP A 168 29.61 20.98 -9.03
C ASP A 168 28.98 21.58 -7.74
N ASP A 169 28.30 22.73 -7.85
CA ASP A 169 27.63 23.42 -6.74
C ASP A 169 26.33 22.73 -6.24
N GLY A 170 25.77 21.77 -6.98
CA GLY A 170 24.47 21.15 -6.70
C GLY A 170 24.49 19.85 -5.87
N THR A 171 25.67 19.39 -5.45
CA THR A 171 25.90 18.02 -4.94
C THR A 171 25.00 17.63 -3.76
N ILE A 172 24.77 18.55 -2.80
CA ILE A 172 23.91 18.28 -1.62
C ILE A 172 22.45 18.06 -2.04
N ILE A 173 21.94 18.88 -2.95
CA ILE A 173 20.55 18.81 -3.42
C ILE A 173 20.30 17.50 -4.18
N ILE A 174 21.29 17.06 -4.98
CA ILE A 174 21.24 15.81 -5.73
C ILE A 174 21.22 14.62 -4.77
N GLN A 175 22.15 14.58 -3.81
CA GLN A 175 22.20 13.49 -2.81
C GLN A 175 20.90 13.41 -2.01
N GLN A 176 20.34 14.55 -1.60
CA GLN A 176 19.06 14.57 -0.88
C GLN A 176 17.91 14.08 -1.77
N SER A 177 17.88 14.45 -3.05
CA SER A 177 16.85 14.01 -4.00
C SER A 177 16.92 12.50 -4.27
N ARG A 178 18.14 11.94 -4.40
CA ARG A 178 18.33 10.48 -4.50
C ARG A 178 17.92 9.76 -3.21
N LYS A 179 18.27 10.30 -2.05
CA LYS A 179 17.82 9.74 -0.77
C LYS A 179 16.30 9.72 -0.68
N ASN A 180 15.64 10.78 -1.14
CA ASN A 180 14.18 10.84 -1.17
C ASN A 180 13.58 9.79 -2.13
N SER A 181 14.19 9.58 -3.31
CA SER A 181 13.73 8.55 -4.25
C SER A 181 13.84 7.16 -3.64
N ILE A 182 15.01 6.81 -3.07
CA ILE A 182 15.24 5.52 -2.40
C ILE A 182 14.23 5.31 -1.26
N GLN A 183 14.03 6.31 -0.39
CA GLN A 183 13.07 6.20 0.70
C GLN A 183 11.62 6.01 0.22
N ALA A 184 11.24 6.64 -0.88
CA ALA A 184 9.92 6.42 -1.48
C ALA A 184 9.80 5.01 -2.06
N THR A 185 10.82 4.53 -2.77
CA THR A 185 10.90 3.16 -3.30
C THR A 185 10.77 2.12 -2.19
N ASP A 186 11.54 2.26 -1.12
CA ASP A 186 11.55 1.29 -0.01
C ASP A 186 10.21 1.24 0.71
N ARG A 187 9.60 2.40 0.99
CA ARG A 187 8.23 2.46 1.54
C ARG A 187 7.22 1.77 0.65
N SER A 188 7.31 1.97 -0.67
CA SER A 188 6.39 1.34 -1.60
C SER A 188 6.57 -0.18 -1.66
N LYS A 189 7.82 -0.65 -1.62
CA LYS A 189 8.13 -2.08 -1.51
C LYS A 189 7.58 -2.69 -0.22
N GLU A 190 7.71 -2.00 0.91
CA GLU A 190 7.13 -2.41 2.19
C GLU A 190 5.60 -2.46 2.13
N CYS A 191 4.95 -1.47 1.51
CA CYS A 191 3.51 -1.44 1.30
C CYS A 191 3.05 -2.65 0.48
N ILE A 192 3.71 -2.91 -0.66
CA ILE A 192 3.39 -4.02 -1.55
C ILE A 192 3.62 -5.37 -0.84
N ASN A 193 4.76 -5.57 -0.17
CA ASN A 193 5.03 -6.79 0.59
C ASN A 193 4.03 -6.99 1.72
N GLY A 194 3.65 -5.92 2.43
CA GLY A 194 2.61 -5.95 3.44
C GLY A 194 1.25 -6.38 2.87
N PHE A 195 0.93 -5.95 1.65
CA PHE A 195 -0.30 -6.38 0.99
C PHE A 195 -0.24 -7.85 0.53
N ILE A 196 0.87 -8.30 -0.06
CA ILE A 196 1.10 -9.71 -0.41
C ILE A 196 0.92 -10.60 0.83
N ASN A 197 1.58 -10.26 1.93
CA ASN A 197 1.49 -11.01 3.19
C ASN A 197 0.07 -11.01 3.73
N TRP A 198 -0.66 -9.90 3.61
CA TRP A 198 -2.06 -9.83 4.03
C TRP A 198 -2.96 -10.74 3.19
N LEU A 199 -2.76 -10.77 1.86
CA LEU A 199 -3.52 -11.64 0.96
C LEU A 199 -3.29 -13.13 1.22
N ASP A 200 -2.12 -13.49 1.77
CA ASP A 200 -1.76 -14.86 2.15
C ASP A 200 -2.43 -15.34 3.45
N ARG A 201 -2.96 -14.44 4.27
CA ARG A 201 -3.55 -14.80 5.57
C ARG A 201 -4.85 -15.58 5.41
N SER A 202 -5.13 -16.48 6.36
CA SER A 202 -6.44 -17.09 6.48
C SER A 202 -7.48 -16.08 6.99
N ASP A 203 -8.76 -16.31 6.66
CA ASP A 203 -9.87 -15.46 7.13
C ASP A 203 -9.91 -15.39 8.66
N PHE A 204 -9.59 -16.50 9.32
CA PHE A 204 -9.50 -16.55 10.76
C PHE A 204 -8.42 -15.62 11.31
N ARG A 205 -7.23 -15.60 10.70
CA ARG A 205 -6.17 -14.66 11.11
C ARG A 205 -6.60 -13.21 10.92
N ILE A 206 -7.38 -12.89 9.90
CA ILE A 206 -7.93 -11.54 9.69
C ILE A 206 -8.94 -11.21 10.80
N LEU A 207 -9.83 -12.13 11.15
CA LEU A 207 -10.77 -11.97 12.26
C LEU A 207 -10.07 -11.74 13.61
N GLN A 208 -8.99 -12.46 13.88
CA GLN A 208 -8.23 -12.28 15.11
C GLN A 208 -7.70 -10.84 15.27
N ASP A 209 -7.28 -10.20 14.18
CA ASP A 209 -6.85 -8.81 14.21
C ASP A 209 -8.01 -7.85 14.50
N PHE A 210 -9.17 -8.07 13.86
CA PHE A 210 -10.38 -7.29 14.14
C PHE A 210 -10.83 -7.42 15.59
N TRP A 211 -10.79 -8.63 16.15
CA TRP A 211 -11.13 -8.84 17.55
C TRP A 211 -10.12 -8.17 18.47
N ARG A 212 -8.85 -8.14 18.09
CA ARG A 212 -7.80 -7.46 18.87
C ARG A 212 -8.06 -5.96 18.96
N THR A 213 -8.57 -5.32 17.90
CA THR A 213 -8.89 -3.89 17.95
C THR A 213 -10.07 -3.57 18.85
N TRP A 214 -10.99 -4.52 19.09
CA TRP A 214 -12.13 -4.33 20.00
C TRP A 214 -11.76 -4.48 21.48
N VAL A 215 -10.67 -5.19 21.81
CA VAL A 215 -10.29 -5.42 23.22
C VAL A 215 -10.05 -4.11 23.99
N PRO A 216 -9.32 -3.11 23.44
CA PRO A 216 -9.21 -1.78 24.06
C PRO A 216 -10.57 -1.07 24.20
N GLU A 217 -11.40 -1.08 23.15
CA GLU A 217 -12.72 -0.41 23.16
C GLU A 217 -13.65 -1.00 24.25
N ILE A 218 -13.67 -2.33 24.38
CA ILE A 218 -14.43 -3.01 25.45
C ILE A 218 -13.85 -2.66 26.83
N SER A 219 -12.53 -2.48 26.93
CA SER A 219 -11.87 -2.12 28.19
C SER A 219 -12.21 -0.70 28.62
N GLU A 220 -12.20 0.25 27.68
CA GLU A 220 -12.62 1.63 27.91
C GLU A 220 -14.10 1.71 28.27
N GLY A 221 -14.97 1.02 27.52
CA GLY A 221 -16.40 0.96 27.82
C GLY A 221 -16.68 0.39 29.22
N LEU A 222 -15.89 -0.60 29.66
CA LEU A 222 -15.97 -1.14 31.02
C LEU A 222 -15.58 -0.10 32.08
N GLU A 223 -14.54 0.70 31.82
CA GLU A 223 -14.07 1.75 32.73
C GLU A 223 -15.13 2.87 32.84
N ILE A 224 -15.69 3.31 31.71
CA ILE A 224 -16.80 4.27 31.67
C ILE A 224 -18.00 3.76 32.47
N LEU A 225 -18.39 2.50 32.27
CA LEU A 225 -19.52 1.88 32.97
C LEU A 225 -19.28 1.82 34.50
N GLN A 226 -18.04 1.54 34.92
CA GLN A 226 -17.65 1.48 36.33
C GLN A 226 -17.64 2.88 36.97
N ASN A 227 -17.09 3.88 36.29
CA ASN A 227 -17.06 5.26 36.77
C ASN A 227 -18.48 5.83 36.88
N PHE A 228 -19.32 5.61 35.86
CA PHE A 228 -20.73 6.00 35.91
C PHE A 228 -21.47 5.37 37.09
N TYR A 229 -21.25 4.07 37.34
CA TYR A 229 -21.85 3.40 38.49
C TYR A 229 -21.32 3.95 39.83
N HIS A 230 -20.05 4.34 39.91
CA HIS A 230 -19.45 4.91 41.10
C HIS A 230 -20.01 6.31 41.42
N GLU A 231 -20.22 7.15 40.41
CA GLU A 231 -20.69 8.53 40.52
C GLU A 231 -22.22 8.65 40.63
N ALA A 232 -22.98 7.59 40.33
CA ALA A 232 -24.43 7.61 40.37
C ALA A 232 -24.99 7.91 41.78
N THR A 233 -26.16 8.57 41.83
CA THR A 233 -26.87 8.85 43.09
C THR A 233 -27.38 7.57 43.74
N ASP A 234 -27.57 7.58 45.07
CA ASP A 234 -28.00 6.39 45.83
C ASP A 234 -29.35 5.83 45.38
N HIS A 235 -30.28 6.70 44.99
CA HIS A 235 -31.57 6.29 44.41
C HIS A 235 -31.37 5.55 43.08
N PHE A 236 -30.46 5.99 42.24
CA PHE A 236 -30.16 5.35 40.96
C PHE A 236 -29.45 4.01 41.16
N LYS A 237 -28.43 3.98 42.04
CA LYS A 237 -27.71 2.77 42.44
C LYS A 237 -28.65 1.71 43.00
N SER A 238 -29.58 2.10 43.87
CA SER A 238 -30.61 1.21 44.44
C SER A 238 -31.48 0.56 43.35
N ARG A 239 -31.97 1.36 42.41
CA ARG A 239 -32.92 0.90 41.37
C ARG A 239 -32.30 -0.01 40.32
N PHE A 240 -31.02 0.17 40.00
CA PHE A 240 -30.33 -0.55 38.92
C PHE A 240 -29.14 -1.39 39.38
N ARG A 241 -29.00 -1.61 40.70
CA ARG A 241 -27.85 -2.31 41.31
C ARG A 241 -27.52 -3.62 40.62
N GLN A 242 -28.53 -4.47 40.45
CA GLN A 242 -28.36 -5.80 39.88
C GLN A 242 -28.02 -5.73 38.39
N SER A 243 -28.75 -4.90 37.63
CA SER A 243 -28.54 -4.74 36.19
C SER A 243 -27.14 -4.21 35.85
N TYR A 244 -26.60 -3.27 36.65
CA TYR A 244 -25.23 -2.78 36.47
C TYR A 244 -24.19 -3.84 36.84
N ALA A 245 -24.39 -4.56 37.95
CA ALA A 245 -23.49 -5.65 38.35
C ALA A 245 -23.43 -6.73 37.26
N ASP A 246 -24.57 -7.14 36.72
CA ASP A 246 -24.67 -8.14 35.65
C ASP A 246 -24.02 -7.63 34.35
N CYS A 247 -24.30 -6.37 33.94
CA CYS A 247 -23.66 -5.77 32.77
C CYS A 247 -22.14 -5.69 32.91
N ILE A 248 -21.61 -5.28 34.06
CA ILE A 248 -20.16 -5.25 34.33
C ILE A 248 -19.56 -6.65 34.15
N VAL A 249 -20.22 -7.69 34.66
CA VAL A 249 -19.78 -9.08 34.50
C VAL A 249 -19.79 -9.50 33.04
N VAL A 250 -20.88 -9.23 32.31
CA VAL A 250 -20.99 -9.56 30.87
C VAL A 250 -19.89 -8.87 30.07
N VAL A 251 -19.67 -7.57 30.27
CA VAL A 251 -18.61 -6.82 29.55
C VAL A 251 -17.22 -7.35 29.91
N LYS A 252 -16.96 -7.71 31.17
CA LYS A 252 -15.70 -8.37 31.58
C LYS A 252 -15.51 -9.72 30.89
N LEU A 253 -16.55 -10.53 30.79
CA LEU A 253 -16.51 -11.82 30.09
C LEU A 253 -16.28 -11.63 28.60
N CYS A 254 -16.97 -10.68 27.95
CA CYS A 254 -16.72 -10.33 26.55
C CYS A 254 -15.27 -9.91 26.33
N ARG A 255 -14.71 -9.06 27.20
CA ARG A 255 -13.29 -8.67 27.13
C ARG A 255 -12.36 -9.87 27.21
N LEU A 256 -12.58 -10.77 28.18
CA LEU A 256 -11.76 -11.97 28.36
C LEU A 256 -11.86 -12.92 27.16
N PHE A 257 -13.08 -13.13 26.67
CA PHE A 257 -13.35 -13.96 25.51
C PHE A 257 -12.67 -13.42 24.25
N MET A 258 -12.84 -12.12 23.95
CA MET A 258 -12.22 -11.48 22.79
C MET A 258 -10.69 -11.47 22.92
N LYS A 259 -10.16 -11.21 24.12
CA LYS A 259 -8.71 -11.29 24.38
C LYS A 259 -8.18 -12.70 24.13
N LYS A 260 -8.92 -13.74 24.55
CA LYS A 260 -8.56 -15.12 24.28
C LYS A 260 -8.59 -15.41 22.79
N LEU A 261 -9.66 -15.09 22.07
CA LEU A 261 -9.78 -15.34 20.63
C LEU A 261 -8.73 -14.60 19.78
N SER A 262 -8.31 -13.42 20.24
CA SER A 262 -7.31 -12.56 19.55
C SER A 262 -5.86 -13.00 19.78
N ASP A 263 -5.63 -14.02 20.61
CA ASP A 263 -4.30 -14.54 20.91
C ASP A 263 -3.71 -15.25 19.67
N PRO A 264 -2.53 -14.83 19.17
CA PRO A 264 -1.94 -15.42 17.97
C PRO A 264 -1.49 -16.87 18.18
N ASN A 265 -1.37 -17.33 19.43
CA ASN A 265 -0.81 -18.63 19.82
C ASN A 265 -1.86 -19.62 20.35
N ASN A 266 -3.16 -19.43 20.08
CA ASN A 266 -4.14 -20.46 20.41
C ASN A 266 -3.94 -21.71 19.55
N VAL A 267 -3.13 -22.64 20.05
CA VAL A 267 -2.81 -23.94 19.45
C VAL A 267 -4.09 -24.78 19.24
N GLU A 268 -5.04 -24.67 20.17
CA GLU A 268 -6.34 -25.38 20.14
C GLU A 268 -7.21 -25.05 18.91
N LEU A 269 -6.90 -23.99 18.16
CA LEU A 269 -7.63 -23.57 16.95
C LEU A 269 -6.85 -23.82 15.65
N VAL A 270 -5.59 -24.26 15.75
CA VAL A 270 -4.74 -24.62 14.60
C VAL A 270 -4.96 -26.08 14.20
N GLU A 271 -5.39 -26.94 15.13
CA GLU A 271 -5.61 -28.38 14.91
C GLU A 271 -6.97 -28.76 14.28
N CYS A 272 -7.82 -27.78 13.96
CA CYS A 272 -9.14 -27.99 13.34
C CYS A 272 -9.21 -27.64 11.84
N GLN A 273 -8.06 -27.47 11.16
CA GLN A 273 -7.95 -27.35 9.70
C GLN A 273 -7.21 -28.55 9.12
#